data_AF-A0A9P5W7B7-F1
#
_entry.id   AF-A0A9P5W7B7-F1
#
_cell.length_a   1.000
_cell.length_b   1.000
_cell.length_c   1.000
_cell.angle_alpha   90.00
_cell.angle_beta   90.00
_cell.angle_gamma   90.00
#
_symmetry.space_group_name_H-M   'P 1'
#
loop_
_entity.id
_entity.type
_entity.pdbx_description
1 polymer ?
#
loop_
_entity_poly.entity_id
_entity_poly.type
_entity_poly.pdbx_seq_one_letter_code
_entity_poly.pdbx_strand_id
1 'polypeptide(L)'
;MVAVGDLHSDLPQTLAVLRMAHLVDEDGNWSGGRDTLVQTGDIVDRGPDTIAIYELFEKLRIQAKAVGGKIVNLYGNHEVMNLGQDLRYVTEEDFMSFGGRQQRMEAWDVKTGWLGKMIFRNFNITYIHNGHSVFSHGDMEPEWAKLGVDTLNHLAQEAIWNSNFYAPIFRGTGKSCLPF
;
A
#
# COMPACT_ATOMS: atom_id res chain seq x y z
N MET A 1 5.78 -16.26 -6.94
CA MET A 1 5.35 -15.16 -6.03
C MET A 1 6.58 -14.39 -5.62
N VAL A 2 6.48 -13.06 -5.62
CA VAL A 2 7.51 -12.13 -5.17
C VAL A 2 6.87 -11.18 -4.15
N ALA A 3 7.62 -10.80 -3.11
CA ALA A 3 7.19 -9.80 -2.14
C ALA A 3 8.20 -8.64 -2.08
N VAL A 4 7.70 -7.41 -1.99
CA VAL A 4 8.50 -6.19 -1.92
C VAL A 4 7.87 -5.25 -0.89
N GLY A 5 8.69 -4.72 0.02
CA GLY A 5 8.27 -3.70 1.00
C GLY A 5 8.84 -2.32 0.67
N ASP A 6 8.32 -1.32 1.37
CA ASP A 6 8.92 -0.02 1.63
C ASP A 6 9.53 0.66 0.38
N LEU A 7 8.66 1.20 -0.47
CA LEU A 7 9.05 1.88 -1.71
C LEU A 7 9.26 3.38 -1.51
N HIS A 8 8.56 3.97 -0.55
CA HIS A 8 8.76 5.36 -0.12
C HIS A 8 8.92 6.37 -1.25
N SER A 9 7.97 6.34 -2.19
CA SER A 9 7.83 7.30 -3.27
C SER A 9 9.12 7.48 -4.11
N ASP A 10 9.90 6.40 -4.26
CA ASP A 10 11.08 6.31 -5.13
C ASP A 10 10.75 5.45 -6.35
N LEU A 11 10.24 6.09 -7.41
CA LEU A 11 9.87 5.38 -8.64
C LEU A 11 11.07 4.71 -9.32
N PRO A 12 12.25 5.35 -9.45
CA PRO A 12 13.44 4.71 -10.02
C PRO A 12 13.81 3.40 -9.32
N GLN A 13 13.87 3.38 -7.98
CA GLN A 13 14.21 2.15 -7.24
C GLN A 13 13.08 1.13 -7.30
N THR A 14 11.82 1.58 -7.28
CA THR A 14 10.66 0.70 -7.48
C THR A 14 10.78 -0.05 -8.81
N LEU A 15 11.00 0.64 -9.92
CA LEU A 15 11.17 0.01 -11.23
C LEU A 15 12.40 -0.90 -11.28
N ALA A 16 13.51 -0.50 -10.66
CA ALA A 16 14.71 -1.32 -10.59
C ALA A 16 14.47 -2.67 -9.88
N VAL A 17 13.80 -2.66 -8.72
CA VAL A 17 13.46 -3.88 -7.97
C VAL A 17 12.47 -4.75 -8.74
N LEU A 18 11.44 -4.15 -9.36
CA LEU A 18 10.46 -4.91 -10.14
C LEU A 18 11.06 -5.54 -11.40
N ARG A 19 11.98 -4.86 -12.08
CA ARG A 19 12.72 -5.41 -13.24
C ARG A 19 13.66 -6.53 -12.81
N MET A 20 14.39 -6.33 -11.71
CA MET A 20 15.27 -7.37 -11.14
C MET A 20 14.49 -8.64 -10.80
N ALA A 21 13.24 -8.51 -10.35
CA ALA A 21 12.34 -9.62 -10.08
C ALA A 21 11.61 -10.16 -11.31
N HIS A 22 11.88 -9.62 -12.51
CA HIS A 22 11.20 -9.94 -13.77
C HIS A 22 9.67 -9.74 -13.75
N LEU A 23 9.18 -8.86 -12.88
CA LEU A 23 7.75 -8.54 -12.76
C LEU A 23 7.32 -7.46 -13.75
N VAL A 24 8.25 -6.60 -14.16
CA VAL A 24 8.02 -5.62 -15.21
C VAL A 24 9.12 -5.65 -16.28
N ASP A 25 8.76 -5.30 -17.51
CA ASP A 25 9.70 -5.12 -18.62
C ASP A 25 10.39 -3.74 -18.58
N GLU A 26 11.21 -3.46 -19.60
CA GLU A 26 11.91 -2.19 -19.74
C GLU A 26 10.95 -0.98 -19.85
N ASP A 27 9.76 -1.19 -20.39
CA ASP A 27 8.70 -0.17 -20.53
C ASP A 27 7.80 -0.07 -19.28
N GLY A 28 8.11 -0.82 -18.21
CA GLY A 28 7.33 -0.84 -16.98
C GLY A 28 5.95 -1.47 -17.15
N ASN A 29 5.78 -2.41 -18.08
CA ASN A 29 4.58 -3.24 -18.20
C ASN A 29 4.77 -4.57 -17.48
N TRP A 30 3.69 -5.16 -17.01
CA TRP A 30 3.71 -6.47 -16.35
C TRP A 30 4.31 -7.55 -17.26
N SER A 31 5.38 -8.17 -16.78
CA SER A 31 6.06 -9.31 -17.40
C SER A 31 6.05 -10.57 -16.51
N GLY A 32 5.53 -10.48 -15.28
CA GLY A 32 5.52 -11.58 -14.31
C GLY A 32 4.58 -12.75 -14.64
N GLY A 33 3.91 -12.75 -15.79
CA GLY A 33 3.00 -13.83 -16.19
C GLY A 33 1.92 -14.09 -15.14
N ARG A 34 1.85 -15.31 -14.63
CA ARG A 34 0.88 -15.74 -13.60
C ARG A 34 1.35 -15.52 -12.15
N ASP A 35 2.50 -14.85 -11.96
CA ASP A 35 2.99 -14.60 -10.61
C ASP A 35 2.08 -13.68 -9.81
N THR A 36 2.22 -13.78 -8.49
CA THR A 36 1.66 -12.84 -7.53
C THR A 36 2.77 -11.94 -7.00
N LEU A 37 2.61 -10.62 -7.15
CA LEU A 37 3.36 -9.61 -6.42
C LEU A 37 2.59 -9.24 -5.15
N VAL A 38 3.24 -9.32 -4.00
CA VAL A 38 2.76 -8.79 -2.72
C VAL A 38 3.60 -7.57 -2.35
N GLN A 39 3.03 -6.38 -2.48
CA GLN A 39 3.59 -5.14 -1.97
C GLN A 39 3.16 -4.98 -0.51
N THR A 40 4.10 -4.94 0.42
CA THR A 40 3.81 -5.08 1.88
C THR A 40 3.62 -3.75 2.60
N GLY A 41 3.14 -2.69 1.94
CA GLY A 41 2.92 -1.37 2.54
C GLY A 41 4.11 -0.42 2.44
N ASP A 42 3.90 0.83 2.84
CA ASP A 42 4.85 1.94 2.77
C ASP A 42 5.27 2.27 1.33
N ILE A 43 4.28 2.49 0.47
CA ILE A 43 4.47 3.02 -0.88
C ILE A 43 4.77 4.52 -0.83
N VAL A 44 4.09 5.24 0.06
CA VAL A 44 4.15 6.71 0.17
C VAL A 44 5.26 7.21 1.10
N ASP A 45 5.47 8.54 1.06
CA ASP A 45 6.34 9.37 1.89
C ASP A 45 7.83 9.25 1.57
N ARG A 46 8.63 10.19 2.10
CA ARG A 46 10.10 10.34 1.95
C ARG A 46 10.61 10.65 0.55
N GLY A 47 9.90 10.26 -0.50
CA GLY A 47 10.19 10.60 -1.89
C GLY A 47 9.05 11.42 -2.54
N PRO A 48 9.26 11.92 -3.77
CA PRO A 48 8.29 12.77 -4.47
C PRO A 48 7.36 12.03 -5.44
N ASP A 49 7.60 10.74 -5.72
CA ASP A 49 6.95 10.04 -6.84
C ASP A 49 5.65 9.31 -6.46
N THR A 50 4.94 9.78 -5.41
CA THR A 50 3.73 9.12 -4.89
C THR A 50 2.72 8.82 -6.00
N ILE A 51 2.33 9.83 -6.76
CA ILE A 51 1.31 9.70 -7.82
C ILE A 51 1.75 8.64 -8.84
N ALA A 52 2.98 8.75 -9.31
CA ALA A 52 3.50 7.88 -10.36
C ALA A 52 3.59 6.40 -9.94
N ILE A 53 3.96 6.12 -8.69
CA ILE A 53 4.01 4.74 -8.19
C ILE A 53 2.60 4.16 -8.04
N TYR A 54 1.64 4.93 -7.53
CA TYR A 54 0.26 4.47 -7.43
C TYR A 54 -0.39 4.22 -8.80
N GLU A 55 -0.13 5.09 -9.78
CA GLU A 55 -0.55 4.88 -11.18
C GLU A 55 0.11 3.62 -11.78
N LEU A 56 1.39 3.39 -11.51
CA LEU A 56 2.10 2.17 -11.91
C LEU A 56 1.42 0.93 -11.32
N PHE A 57 1.11 0.90 -10.02
CA PHE A 57 0.45 -0.26 -9.40
C PHE A 57 -0.94 -0.53 -9.96
N GLU A 58 -1.73 0.49 -10.28
CA GLU A 58 -3.04 0.30 -10.93
C GLU A 58 -2.88 -0.24 -12.36
N LYS A 59 -1.93 0.29 -13.15
CA LYS A 59 -1.58 -0.24 -14.47
C LYS A 59 -1.18 -1.72 -14.37
N LEU A 60 -0.25 -2.06 -13.48
CA LEU A 60 0.23 -3.43 -13.29
C LEU A 60 -0.87 -4.36 -12.79
N ARG A 61 -1.77 -3.90 -11.93
CA ARG A 61 -2.92 -4.68 -11.46
C ARG A 61 -3.82 -5.12 -12.62
N ILE A 62 -4.08 -4.23 -13.57
CA ILE A 62 -4.88 -4.52 -14.75
C ILE A 62 -4.14 -5.53 -15.65
N GLN A 63 -2.87 -5.28 -15.94
CA GLN A 63 -2.07 -6.12 -16.83
C GLN A 63 -1.85 -7.53 -16.26
N ALA A 64 -1.50 -7.64 -14.97
CA ALA A 64 -1.31 -8.91 -14.28
C ALA A 64 -2.60 -9.75 -14.33
N LYS A 65 -3.74 -9.14 -13.98
CA LYS A 65 -5.04 -9.82 -14.00
C LYS A 65 -5.38 -10.38 -15.39
N ALA A 66 -5.03 -9.66 -16.46
CA ALA A 66 -5.32 -10.09 -17.83
C ALA A 66 -4.64 -11.41 -18.24
N VAL A 67 -3.52 -11.75 -17.60
CA VAL A 67 -2.76 -12.99 -17.86
C VAL A 67 -2.85 -14.01 -16.71
N GLY A 68 -3.70 -13.75 -15.72
CA GLY A 68 -3.89 -14.59 -14.54
C GLY A 68 -2.86 -14.41 -13.42
N GLY A 69 -2.04 -13.35 -13.50
CA GLY A 69 -1.22 -12.86 -12.40
C GLY A 69 -2.02 -12.02 -11.41
N LYS A 70 -1.36 -11.56 -10.34
CA LYS A 70 -2.03 -10.82 -9.26
C LYS A 70 -1.11 -9.79 -8.61
N ILE A 71 -1.65 -8.60 -8.36
CA ILE A 71 -1.03 -7.59 -7.50
C ILE A 71 -1.83 -7.52 -6.20
N VAL A 72 -1.15 -7.66 -5.07
CA VAL A 72 -1.68 -7.44 -3.72
C VAL A 72 -0.92 -6.27 -3.11
N ASN A 73 -1.63 -5.26 -2.64
CA ASN A 73 -1.04 -4.17 -1.87
C ASN A 73 -1.57 -4.24 -0.43
N LEU A 74 -0.67 -4.08 0.52
CA LEU A 74 -1.01 -4.03 1.93
C LEU A 74 -0.89 -2.60 2.45
N TYR A 75 -1.67 -2.26 3.48
CA TYR A 75 -1.47 -1.02 4.21
C TYR A 75 -0.16 -1.09 5.01
N GLY A 76 0.72 -0.11 4.83
CA GLY A 76 1.79 0.21 5.76
C GLY A 76 1.42 1.32 6.72
N ASN A 77 2.37 1.72 7.59
CA ASN A 77 2.14 2.88 8.44
C ASN A 77 1.93 4.15 7.65
N HIS A 78 2.73 4.34 6.61
CA HIS A 78 2.69 5.58 5.86
C HIS A 78 1.36 5.74 5.11
N GLU A 79 0.72 4.66 4.63
CA GLU A 79 -0.64 4.76 4.08
C GLU A 79 -1.66 5.18 5.14
N VAL A 80 -1.66 4.52 6.31
CA VAL A 80 -2.62 4.83 7.39
C VAL A 80 -2.43 6.26 7.90
N MET A 81 -1.18 6.70 8.06
CA MET A 81 -0.83 8.08 8.41
C MET A 81 -1.37 9.09 7.41
N ASN A 82 -1.13 8.88 6.12
CA ASN A 82 -1.56 9.81 5.08
C ASN A 82 -3.08 9.86 4.92
N LEU A 83 -3.78 8.73 5.01
CA LEU A 83 -5.25 8.71 5.05
C LEU A 83 -5.79 9.46 6.28
N GLY A 84 -5.08 9.38 7.40
CA GLY A 84 -5.33 10.12 8.64
C GLY A 84 -4.82 11.56 8.67
N GLN A 85 -4.26 12.06 7.55
CA GLN A 85 -3.69 13.41 7.43
C GLN A 85 -2.53 13.70 8.40
N ASP A 86 -1.86 12.65 8.86
CA ASP A 86 -0.56 12.76 9.51
C ASP A 86 0.53 12.84 8.43
N LEU A 87 0.96 14.05 8.13
CA LEU A 87 1.82 14.36 6.99
C LEU A 87 3.28 14.63 7.39
N ARG A 88 3.71 14.12 8.55
CA ARG A 88 5.06 14.39 9.11
C ARG A 88 6.22 13.93 8.23
N TYR A 89 5.99 12.96 7.34
CA TYR A 89 7.02 12.37 6.45
C TYR A 89 6.85 12.73 4.97
N VAL A 90 5.87 13.59 4.67
CA VAL A 90 5.62 14.08 3.31
C VAL A 90 6.66 15.15 2.98
N THR A 91 7.31 15.03 1.83
CA THR A 91 8.29 16.01 1.36
C THR A 91 7.60 17.21 0.71
N GLU A 92 8.32 18.32 0.58
CA GLU A 92 7.78 19.51 -0.10
C GLU A 92 7.55 19.22 -1.59
N GLU A 93 8.44 18.46 -2.21
CA GLU A 93 8.33 18.02 -3.58
C GLU A 93 7.09 17.15 -3.80
N ASP A 94 6.79 16.24 -2.87
CA ASP A 94 5.56 15.45 -2.93
C ASP A 94 4.35 16.37 -2.83
N PHE A 95 4.30 17.33 -1.89
CA PHE A 95 3.22 18.32 -1.85
C PHE A 95 3.05 19.07 -3.18
N MET A 96 4.14 19.52 -3.79
CA MET A 96 4.10 20.23 -5.06
C MET A 96 3.64 19.36 -6.22
N SER A 97 3.92 18.05 -6.21
CA SER A 97 3.43 17.11 -7.23
C SER A 97 1.89 17.04 -7.31
N PHE A 98 1.20 17.28 -6.19
CA PHE A 98 -0.27 17.36 -6.13
C PHE A 98 -0.81 18.78 -6.42
N GLY A 99 0.04 19.77 -6.66
CA GLY A 99 -0.34 21.17 -6.81
C GLY A 99 -0.41 21.95 -5.48
N GLY A 100 0.12 21.37 -4.39
CA GLY A 100 0.19 21.96 -3.07
C GLY A 100 -0.39 21.07 -1.98
N ARG A 101 -0.14 21.47 -0.71
CA ARG A 101 -0.57 20.72 0.48
C ARG A 101 -2.07 20.47 0.50
N GLN A 102 -2.90 21.47 0.20
CA GLN A 102 -4.35 21.36 0.26
C GLN A 102 -4.87 20.33 -0.76
N GLN A 103 -4.38 20.38 -1.99
CA GLN A 103 -4.76 19.48 -3.07
C GLN A 103 -4.33 18.04 -2.76
N ARG A 104 -3.17 17.85 -2.13
CA ARG A 104 -2.74 16.55 -1.64
C ARG A 104 -3.69 16.00 -0.58
N MET A 105 -4.02 16.82 0.43
CA MET A 105 -4.95 16.41 1.49
C MET A 105 -6.30 15.99 0.91
N GLU A 106 -6.83 16.74 -0.07
CA GLU A 106 -8.05 16.41 -0.81
C GLU A 106 -7.93 15.12 -1.61
N ALA A 107 -6.79 14.88 -2.29
CA ALA A 107 -6.55 13.64 -3.03
C ALA A 107 -6.55 12.41 -2.12
N TRP A 108 -6.00 12.53 -0.90
CA TRP A 108 -5.87 11.47 0.08
C TRP A 108 -7.14 11.21 0.91
N ASP A 109 -8.16 12.07 0.83
CA ASP A 109 -9.40 11.84 1.55
C ASP A 109 -10.09 10.54 1.09
N VAL A 110 -10.39 9.66 2.04
CA VAL A 110 -10.97 8.32 1.77
C VAL A 110 -12.34 8.39 1.08
N LYS A 111 -13.13 9.44 1.34
CA LYS A 111 -14.54 9.53 0.92
C LYS A 111 -14.71 10.33 -0.37
N THR A 112 -13.82 11.27 -0.62
CA THR A 112 -13.94 12.27 -1.68
C THR A 112 -12.76 12.23 -2.65
N GLY A 113 -11.54 12.00 -2.14
CA GLY A 113 -10.28 11.99 -2.86
C GLY A 113 -10.12 10.78 -3.79
N TRP A 114 -9.48 11.01 -4.94
CA TRP A 114 -9.26 9.96 -5.93
C TRP A 114 -8.28 8.89 -5.42
N LEU A 115 -7.20 9.32 -4.76
CA LEU A 115 -6.16 8.44 -4.24
C LEU A 115 -6.63 7.72 -2.98
N GLY A 116 -7.27 8.44 -2.05
CA GLY A 116 -7.86 7.85 -0.85
C GLY A 116 -8.86 6.74 -1.17
N LYS A 117 -9.78 6.97 -2.13
CA LYS A 117 -10.71 5.95 -2.62
C LYS A 117 -10.01 4.75 -3.27
N MET A 118 -8.97 4.99 -4.05
CA MET A 118 -8.23 3.94 -4.73
C MET A 118 -7.54 3.03 -3.72
N ILE A 119 -6.80 3.61 -2.76
CA ILE A 119 -6.13 2.86 -1.68
C ILE A 119 -7.17 2.07 -0.90
N PHE A 120 -8.24 2.73 -0.43
CA PHE A 120 -9.31 2.09 0.35
C PHE A 120 -9.90 0.85 -0.33
N ARG A 121 -10.08 0.89 -1.65
CA ARG A 121 -10.69 -0.20 -2.43
C ARG A 121 -9.74 -1.36 -2.73
N ASN A 122 -8.45 -1.08 -2.82
CA ASN A 122 -7.47 -2.02 -3.40
C ASN A 122 -6.47 -2.57 -2.37
N PHE A 123 -6.49 -2.07 -1.13
CA PHE A 123 -5.53 -2.43 -0.09
C PHE A 123 -6.18 -3.29 1.01
N ASN A 124 -5.36 -4.18 1.57
CA ASN A 124 -5.69 -5.07 2.68
C ASN A 124 -4.72 -4.84 3.84
N ILE A 125 -5.09 -5.17 5.07
CA ILE A 125 -4.13 -5.14 6.19
C ILE A 125 -3.25 -6.40 6.21
N THR A 126 -3.79 -7.52 5.70
CA THR A 126 -3.07 -8.78 5.60
C THR A 126 -3.52 -9.63 4.42
N TYR A 127 -2.64 -10.52 3.96
CA TYR A 127 -2.91 -11.44 2.87
C TYR A 127 -2.32 -12.82 3.13
N ILE A 128 -3.07 -13.88 2.78
CA ILE A 128 -2.58 -15.26 2.80
C ILE A 128 -2.41 -15.74 1.35
N HIS A 129 -1.19 -16.12 0.99
CA HIS A 129 -0.88 -16.76 -0.27
C HIS A 129 -0.91 -18.28 -0.12
N ASN A 130 -1.67 -18.96 -0.99
CA ASN A 130 -1.77 -20.42 -1.08
C ASN A 130 -2.03 -21.16 0.25
N GLY A 131 -2.66 -20.49 1.22
CA GLY A 131 -3.05 -21.07 2.50
C GLY A 131 -1.92 -21.27 3.52
N HIS A 132 -0.69 -20.81 3.24
CA HIS A 132 0.46 -21.06 4.15
C HIS A 132 1.38 -19.86 4.36
N SER A 133 1.48 -18.93 3.41
CA SER A 133 2.32 -17.74 3.57
C SER A 133 1.46 -16.53 3.94
N VAL A 134 1.69 -15.97 5.11
CA VAL A 134 0.99 -14.78 5.61
C VAL A 134 1.86 -13.55 5.40
N PHE A 135 1.25 -12.47 4.92
CA PHE A 135 1.89 -11.17 4.71
C PHE A 135 1.14 -10.09 5.49
N SER A 136 1.91 -9.25 6.16
CA SER A 136 1.50 -8.00 6.80
C SER A 136 2.65 -7.02 6.67
N HIS A 137 2.39 -5.74 6.84
CA HIS A 137 3.45 -4.73 6.82
C HIS A 137 4.35 -4.83 8.06
N GLY A 138 3.73 -4.72 9.24
CA GLY A 138 4.38 -4.91 10.54
C GLY A 138 4.06 -6.28 11.16
N ASP A 139 4.52 -6.44 12.40
CA ASP A 139 4.25 -7.63 13.20
C ASP A 139 2.75 -7.86 13.42
N MET A 140 2.36 -9.14 13.49
CA MET A 140 1.01 -9.56 13.81
C MET A 140 1.01 -10.30 15.15
N GLU A 141 0.40 -9.70 16.17
CA GLU A 141 0.30 -10.35 17.48
C GLU A 141 -0.58 -11.62 17.41
N PRO A 142 -0.30 -12.65 18.22
CA PRO A 142 -1.02 -13.93 18.14
C PRO A 142 -2.54 -13.81 18.30
N GLU A 143 -3.02 -12.84 19.08
CA GLU A 143 -4.46 -12.63 19.25
C GLU A 143 -5.13 -12.13 17.98
N TRP A 144 -4.45 -11.28 17.19
CA TRP A 144 -4.94 -10.86 15.88
C TRP A 144 -4.93 -12.01 14.88
N ALA A 145 -3.88 -12.84 14.88
CA ALA A 145 -3.75 -13.97 13.95
C ALA A 145 -4.90 -14.98 14.08
N LYS A 146 -5.47 -15.16 15.28
CA LYS A 146 -6.61 -16.06 15.54
C LYS A 146 -7.91 -15.61 14.86
N LEU A 147 -8.07 -14.32 14.55
CA LEU A 147 -9.30 -13.79 13.96
C LEU A 147 -9.47 -14.16 12.48
N GLY A 148 -8.37 -14.53 11.81
CA GLY A 148 -8.36 -14.87 10.38
C GLY A 148 -8.31 -13.65 9.46
N VAL A 149 -7.80 -13.88 8.25
CA VAL A 149 -7.48 -12.82 7.27
C VAL A 149 -8.69 -11.97 6.88
N ASP A 150 -9.85 -12.57 6.68
CA ASP A 150 -11.06 -11.86 6.25
C ASP A 150 -11.56 -10.91 7.36
N THR A 151 -11.56 -11.37 8.61
CA THR A 151 -11.92 -10.55 9.78
C THR A 151 -10.98 -9.37 9.94
N LEU A 152 -9.66 -9.60 9.84
CA LEU A 152 -8.67 -8.53 9.98
C LEU A 152 -8.83 -7.47 8.88
N ASN A 153 -9.02 -7.88 7.63
CA ASN A 153 -9.26 -6.96 6.52
C ASN A 153 -10.56 -6.17 6.69
N HIS A 154 -11.62 -6.80 7.19
CA HIS A 154 -12.88 -6.11 7.51
C HIS A 154 -12.69 -5.05 8.59
N LEU A 155 -12.04 -5.40 9.71
CA LEU A 155 -11.80 -4.48 10.82
C LEU A 155 -10.97 -3.26 10.38
N ALA A 156 -9.96 -3.46 9.55
CA ALA A 156 -9.17 -2.38 8.99
C ALA A 156 -10.02 -1.47 8.07
N GLN A 157 -10.83 -2.05 7.18
CA GLN A 157 -11.71 -1.27 6.30
C GLN A 157 -12.74 -0.47 7.10
N GLU A 158 -13.36 -1.07 8.11
CA GLU A 158 -14.32 -0.39 8.98
C GLU A 158 -13.65 0.78 9.73
N ALA A 159 -12.46 0.57 10.26
CA ALA A 159 -11.71 1.61 10.96
C ALA A 159 -11.35 2.79 10.03
N ILE A 160 -10.84 2.52 8.82
CA ILE A 160 -10.53 3.56 7.82
C ILE A 160 -11.78 4.32 7.39
N TRP A 161 -12.88 3.60 7.10
CA TRP A 161 -14.14 4.22 6.67
C TRP A 161 -14.72 5.18 7.72
N ASN A 162 -14.59 4.80 8.99
CA ASN A 162 -15.01 5.59 10.15
C ASN A 162 -13.96 6.61 10.61
N SER A 163 -12.87 6.81 9.85
CA SER A 163 -11.78 7.73 10.17
C SER A 163 -11.10 7.45 11.52
N ASN A 164 -11.14 6.20 11.98
CA ASN A 164 -10.48 5.72 13.19
C ASN A 164 -9.09 5.14 12.86
N PHE A 165 -8.18 6.01 12.40
CA PHE A 165 -6.80 5.64 12.01
C PHE A 165 -5.92 5.22 13.20
N TYR A 166 -6.43 5.40 14.42
CA TYR A 166 -5.81 5.03 15.68
C TYR A 166 -6.39 3.75 16.28
N ALA A 167 -7.23 3.03 15.54
CA ALA A 167 -7.78 1.76 15.97
C ALA A 167 -6.67 0.76 16.34
N PRO A 168 -6.89 -0.13 17.32
CA PRO A 168 -5.89 -1.14 17.72
C PRO A 168 -5.38 -2.01 16.58
N ILE A 169 -6.16 -2.22 15.52
CA ILE A 169 -5.75 -2.98 14.33
C ILE A 169 -4.58 -2.34 13.55
N PHE A 170 -4.37 -1.03 13.71
CA PHE A 170 -3.23 -0.28 13.14
C PHE A 170 -2.11 -0.07 14.15
N ARG A 171 -2.20 -0.69 15.33
CA ARG A 171 -1.23 -0.55 16.42
C ARG A 171 -0.66 -1.92 16.76
N GLY A 172 0.60 -1.95 17.14
CA GLY A 172 1.29 -3.15 17.54
C GLY A 172 2.58 -2.80 18.26
N THR A 173 3.08 -3.77 19.02
CA THR A 173 4.29 -3.62 19.85
C THR A 173 5.60 -3.65 19.06
N GLY A 174 5.56 -4.17 17.83
CA GLY A 174 6.59 -3.98 16.79
C GLY A 174 6.27 -2.79 15.90
N LYS A 175 7.12 -2.51 14.89
CA LYS A 175 6.89 -1.43 13.90
C LYS A 175 5.66 -1.73 13.03
N SER A 176 4.46 -1.60 13.57
CA SER A 176 3.22 -1.68 12.81
C SER A 176 2.53 -0.32 12.84
N CYS A 177 2.17 0.12 11.65
CA CYS A 177 1.24 1.17 11.23
C CYS A 177 1.27 2.58 11.88
N LEU A 178 1.72 2.79 13.11
CA LEU A 178 1.96 4.11 13.69
C LEU A 178 3.01 4.01 14.81
N PRO A 179 4.22 4.60 14.70
CA PRO A 179 5.04 4.81 15.88
C PRO A 179 4.37 5.87 16.77
N PHE A 180 4.36 5.60 18.08
CA PHE A 180 3.91 6.56 19.11
C PHE A 180 4.61 7.91 18.99
#